data_AF-A0A202C230-F1
#
_entry.id   AF-A0A202C230-F1
#
_cell.length_a   1.000
_cell.length_b   1.000
_cell.length_c   1.000
_cell.angle_alpha   90.00
_cell.angle_beta   90.00
_cell.angle_gamma   90.00
#
_symmetry.space_group_name_H-M   'P 1'
#
loop_
_entity.id
_entity.type
_entity.pdbx_description
1 polymer ?
#
loop_
_entity_poly.entity_id
_entity_poly.type
_entity_poly.pdbx_seq_one_letter_code
_entity_poly.pdbx_strand_id
1 'polypeptide(L)' 'MKKIKTLKKSFGSNEFGLIDFPKKISNVQISRILYGNEMGCSYCFPHGYETINSKEIKFQRNWKKYRKTQWKTKK' A
#
# COMPACT_ATOMS: atom_id res chain seq x y z
N MET A 1 19.12 8.66 6.74
CA MET A 1 17.80 8.03 7.06
C MET A 1 18.00 6.94 8.10
N LYS A 2 17.26 6.92 9.21
CA LYS A 2 17.49 5.96 10.33
C LYS A 2 17.29 4.47 9.94
N LYS A 3 16.69 4.18 8.79
CA LYS A 3 16.31 2.81 8.35
C LYS A 3 16.76 2.45 6.93
N ILE A 4 17.96 2.86 6.55
CA ILE A 4 18.53 2.53 5.22
C ILE A 4 18.68 1.02 5.04
N LYS A 5 19.03 0.30 6.12
CA LYS A 5 19.24 -1.16 6.09
C LYS A 5 17.98 -1.93 5.67
N THR A 6 16.79 -1.52 6.12
CA THR A 6 15.53 -2.19 5.73
C THR A 6 15.21 -1.93 4.26
N LEU A 7 15.37 -0.70 3.78
CA LEU A 7 15.20 -0.39 2.36
C LEU A 7 16.18 -1.16 1.47
N LYS A 8 17.46 -1.23 1.84
CA LYS A 8 18.46 -2.03 1.12
C LYS A 8 18.12 -3.52 1.12
N LYS A 9 17.57 -4.05 2.21
CA LYS A 9 17.08 -5.44 2.28
C LYS A 9 15.86 -5.66 1.37
N SER A 10 14.95 -4.70 1.28
CA SER A 10 13.71 -4.83 0.51
C SER A 10 13.90 -4.65 -1.00
N PHE A 11 14.75 -3.69 -1.40
CA PHE A 11 14.92 -3.29 -2.80
C PHE A 11 16.25 -3.76 -3.40
N GLY A 12 17.20 -4.22 -2.58
CA GLY A 12 18.53 -4.58 -3.03
C GLY A 12 19.42 -3.35 -3.24
N SER A 13 20.53 -3.57 -3.96
CA SER A 13 21.46 -2.51 -4.34
C SER A 13 21.82 -2.58 -5.81
N ASN A 14 21.99 -1.43 -6.44
CA ASN A 14 22.44 -1.31 -7.82
C ASN A 14 23.96 -1.52 -7.94
N GLU A 15 24.47 -1.46 -9.17
CA GLU A 15 25.90 -1.57 -9.51
C GLU A 15 26.78 -0.52 -8.82
N PHE A 16 26.20 0.61 -8.43
CA PHE A 16 26.86 1.71 -7.72
C PHE A 16 26.73 1.60 -6.18
N GLY A 17 26.17 0.51 -5.66
CA GLY A 17 25.99 0.28 -4.22
C GLY A 17 24.86 1.08 -3.57
N LEU A 18 24.04 1.79 -4.36
CA LEU A 18 22.88 2.55 -3.91
C LEU A 18 21.64 1.66 -3.86
N ILE A 19 20.58 2.09 -3.14
CA ILE A 19 19.31 1.35 -3.08
C ILE A 19 18.65 1.37 -4.46
N ASP A 20 18.31 0.19 -4.98
CA ASP A 20 17.71 0.04 -6.30
C ASP A 20 16.17 0.18 -6.24
N PHE A 21 15.68 1.43 -6.23
CA PHE A 21 14.24 1.67 -6.22
C PHE A 21 13.61 1.40 -7.60
N PRO A 22 12.44 0.74 -7.65
CA PRO A 22 11.74 0.56 -8.91
C PRO A 22 11.27 1.90 -9.46
N LYS A 23 11.25 2.03 -10.79
CA LYS A 23 10.91 3.27 -11.53
C LYS A 23 9.58 3.90 -11.12
N LYS A 24 8.62 3.11 -10.64
CA LYS A 24 7.35 3.58 -10.08
C LYS A 24 7.11 2.91 -8.73
N ILE A 25 7.05 3.71 -7.68
CA ILE A 25 6.68 3.25 -6.34
C ILE A 25 5.85 4.31 -5.62
N SER A 26 4.93 3.85 -4.79
CA SER A 26 4.11 4.75 -3.97
C SER A 26 4.81 5.10 -2.64
N ASN A 27 4.67 6.35 -2.20
CA ASN A 27 5.17 6.78 -0.88
C ASN A 27 4.55 5.96 0.27
N VAL A 28 3.32 5.47 0.07
CA VAL A 28 2.64 4.59 1.02
C VAL A 28 3.37 3.26 1.17
N GLN A 29 3.80 2.63 0.06
CA GLN A 29 4.57 1.38 0.13
C GLN A 29 5.92 1.58 0.82
N ILE A 30 6.63 2.67 0.53
CA ILE A 30 7.89 3.00 1.22
C ILE A 30 7.65 3.15 2.72
N SER A 31 6.61 3.89 3.10
CA SER A 31 6.25 4.10 4.51
C SER A 31 5.87 2.79 5.22
N ARG A 32 5.18 1.87 4.55
CA ARG A 32 4.88 0.53 5.08
C ARG A 32 6.13 -0.29 5.35
N ILE A 33 7.09 -0.30 4.43
CA ILE A 33 8.36 -1.01 4.59
C ILE A 33 9.17 -0.40 5.74
N LEU A 34 9.14 0.93 5.87
CA LEU A 34 9.90 1.65 6.88
C LEU A 34 9.31 1.51 8.28
N TYR A 35 7.99 1.63 8.44
CA TYR A 35 7.36 1.82 9.74
C TYR A 35 6.25 0.82 10.05
N GLY A 36 5.74 0.10 9.05
CA GLY A 36 4.54 -0.72 9.18
C GLY A 36 4.64 -1.83 10.22
N ASN A 37 5.78 -2.53 10.30
CA ASN A 37 5.99 -3.59 11.29
C ASN A 37 6.14 -3.03 12.71
N GLU A 38 6.75 -1.86 12.88
CA GLU A 38 6.89 -1.21 14.20
C GLU A 38 5.56 -0.67 14.74
N MET A 39 4.64 -0.28 13.86
CA MET A 39 3.28 0.09 14.23
C MET A 39 2.32 -1.10 14.40
N GLY A 40 2.83 -2.33 14.33
CA GLY A 40 2.07 -3.55 14.62
C GLY A 40 1.35 -4.19 13.42
N CYS A 41 1.06 -3.46 12.34
CA CYS A 41 0.49 -4.06 11.13
C CYS A 41 0.85 -3.25 9.87
N SER A 42 1.77 -3.79 9.07
CA SER A 42 2.20 -3.17 7.80
C SER A 42 1.11 -3.12 6.73
N TYR A 43 0.14 -4.04 6.80
CA TYR A 43 -1.03 -4.04 5.92
C TYR A 43 -2.04 -2.97 6.31
N CYS A 44 -2.27 -2.82 7.61
CA CYS A 44 -3.24 -1.89 8.19
C CYS A 44 -2.76 -0.44 8.05
N PHE A 45 -1.44 -0.23 8.06
CA PHE A 45 -0.81 1.10 7.95
C PHE A 45 -1.37 1.94 6.78
N PRO A 46 -1.70 3.23 7.01
CA PRO A 46 -1.46 4.03 8.23
C PRO A 46 -2.46 3.82 9.37
N HIS A 47 -3.47 2.97 9.17
CA HIS A 47 -4.47 2.67 10.17
C HIS A 47 -4.02 1.50 11.06
N GLY A 48 -4.40 1.50 12.33
CA GLY A 48 -4.08 0.40 13.25
C GLY A 48 -5.00 -0.80 13.03
N TYR A 49 -4.70 -1.92 13.68
CA TYR A 49 -5.63 -3.06 13.75
C TYR A 49 -6.98 -2.66 14.37
N GLU A 50 -6.95 -1.71 15.32
CA GLU A 50 -8.13 -1.13 15.96
C GLU A 50 -9.05 -0.37 15.00
N THR A 51 -8.50 0.10 13.87
CA THR A 51 -9.28 0.87 12.91
C THR A 51 -10.02 -0.12 12.00
N ILE A 52 -11.30 -0.37 12.32
CA ILE A 52 -12.20 -1.16 11.46
C ILE A 52 -12.06 -0.62 10.03
N ASN A 53 -11.67 -1.50 9.11
CA ASN A 53 -11.37 -1.13 7.74
C ASN A 53 -12.55 -0.30 7.22
N SER A 54 -12.35 1.01 7.06
CA SER A 54 -13.48 1.91 6.77
C SER A 54 -14.19 1.53 5.47
N LYS A 55 -13.54 0.72 4.63
CA LYS A 55 -14.11 0.04 3.47
C LYS A 55 -15.32 -0.83 3.82
N GLU A 56 -15.28 -1.59 4.92
CA GLU A 56 -16.37 -2.47 5.36
C GLU A 56 -17.54 -1.64 5.90
N ILE A 57 -17.28 -0.67 6.79
CA ILE A 57 -18.31 0.23 7.32
C ILE A 57 -18.93 1.09 6.22
N LYS A 58 -18.12 1.59 5.27
CA LYS A 58 -18.55 2.47 4.18
C LYS A 58 -18.95 1.69 2.92
N PHE A 59 -19.12 0.38 3.00
CA PHE A 59 -19.56 -0.43 1.88
C PHE A 59 -21.04 -0.14 1.57
N GLN A 60 -21.27 0.78 0.64
CA GLN A 60 -22.61 1.12 0.18
C GLN A 60 -22.98 0.26 -1.03
N ARG A 61 -24.01 -0.59 -0.89
CA ARG A 61 -24.63 -1.34 -1.99
C ARG A 61 -25.50 -0.43 -2.86
N ASN A 62 -24.88 0.51 -3.57
CA ASN A 62 -25.58 1.43 -4.47
C ASN A 62 -25.20 1.19 -5.94
N TRP A 63 -26.20 0.83 -6.76
CA TRP A 63 -26.02 0.57 -8.19
C TRP A 63 -25.38 1.75 -8.95
N LYS A 64 -25.66 3.01 -8.56
CA LYS A 64 -25.08 4.20 -9.20
C LYS A 64 -23.56 4.25 -9.07
N LYS A 65 -23.03 3.81 -7.92
CA LYS A 65 -21.58 3.80 -7.62
C LYS A 65 -20.83 2.74 -8.44
N TYR A 66 -21.47 1.60 -8.70
CA TYR A 66 -20.86 0.46 -9.43
C TYR A 66 -21.17 0.44 -10.94
N ARG A 67 -21.85 1.46 -11.47
CA ARG A 67 -22.20 1.55 -12.90
C ARG A 67 -21.00 1.43 -13.85
N LYS A 68 -19.83 1.92 -13.45
CA LYS A 68 -18.59 1.85 -14.25
C LYS A 68 -17.97 0.44 -14.30
N THR A 69 -18.22 -0.36 -13.29
CA THR A 69 -17.67 -1.72 -13.13
C THR A 69 -18.69 -2.82 -13.47
N GLN A 70 -19.91 -2.44 -13.87
CA GLN A 70 -20.90 -3.39 -14.36
C GLN A 70 -20.47 -3.93 -15.73
N TRP A 71 -20.62 -5.25 -15.89
CA TRP A 71 -20.50 -5.90 -17.18
C TRP A 71 -21.50 -5.28 -18.14
N LYS A 72 -21.01 -4.51 -19.12
CA LYS A 72 -21.87 -3.99 -20.18
C LYS A 72 -22.18 -5.16 -21.11
N THR A 73 -23.42 -5.61 -21.13
CA THR A 73 -23.91 -6.41 -22.24
C THR A 73 -23.79 -5.55 -23.49
N LYS A 74 -22.86 -5.92 -24.38
CA LYS A 74 -22.80 -5.33 -25.72
C LYS A 74 -24.06 -5.77 -26.45
N LYS A 75 -24.91 -4.81 -26.80
CA LYS A 75 -25.94 -4.98 -27.84
C LYS A 75 -25.30 -4.74 -29.19
#